data_AF-A0A7V9I830-F1
#
_entry.id   AF-A0A7V9I830-F1
#
_cell.length_a   1.000
_cell.length_b   1.000
_cell.length_c   1.000
_cell.angle_alpha   90.00
_cell.angle_beta   90.00
_cell.angle_gamma   90.00
#
_symmetry.space_group_name_H-M   'P 1'
#
loop_
_entity.id
_entity.type
_entity.pdbx_description
1 polymer ?
#
loop_
_entity_poly.entity_id
_entity_poly.type
_entity_poly.pdbx_seq_one_letter_code
_entity_poly.pdbx_strand_id
1 'polypeptide(L)'
;GDAHLLTRAVENLLDNALRHTPAGGEIRLGWRREARRAVFSVADTGPGIAPKDVPHLFTALYRGESSRNRRTGGAGLGLTIAQRILTAHGGDLTAENQPTGGARFTGSIADTREGTGSVDRGTVASRAADEPPSG
;
A
#
# COMPACT_ATOMS: atom_id res chain seq x y z
N GLY A 1 -6.11 5.08 -17.94
CA GLY A 1 -6.81 4.44 -16.82
C GLY A 1 -7.86 5.38 -16.27
N ASP A 2 -8.83 4.85 -15.53
CA ASP A 2 -9.81 5.62 -14.79
C ASP A 2 -9.13 6.21 -13.53
N ALA A 3 -8.97 7.54 -13.51
CA ALA A 3 -8.26 8.21 -12.43
C ALA A 3 -8.96 8.06 -11.07
N HIS A 4 -10.29 8.04 -11.03
CA HIS A 4 -11.04 7.94 -9.77
C HIS A 4 -10.87 6.56 -9.14
N LEU A 5 -10.94 5.51 -9.96
CA LEU A 5 -10.67 4.15 -9.48
C LEU A 5 -9.23 4.01 -8.98
N LEU A 6 -8.25 4.56 -9.71
CA LEU A 6 -6.85 4.50 -9.29
C LEU A 6 -6.59 5.26 -7.97
N THR A 7 -7.20 6.43 -7.78
CA THR A 7 -7.18 7.14 -6.50
C THR A 7 -7.72 6.25 -5.38
N ARG A 8 -8.87 5.60 -5.59
CA ARG A 8 -9.44 4.67 -4.61
C ARG A 8 -8.51 3.49 -4.31
N ALA A 9 -7.79 2.95 -5.30
CA ALA A 9 -6.83 1.89 -5.05
C ALA A 9 -5.70 2.36 -4.12
N VAL A 10 -5.15 3.56 -4.37
CA VAL A 10 -4.09 4.15 -3.53
C VAL A 10 -4.60 4.46 -2.13
N GLU A 11 -5.80 5.03 -1.99
CA GLU A 11 -6.44 5.30 -0.70
C GLU A 11 -6.59 4.02 0.14
N ASN A 12 -7.03 2.91 -0.47
CA ASN A 12 -7.14 1.63 0.24
C ASN A 12 -5.79 1.13 0.76
N LEU A 13 -4.70 1.36 0.04
CA LEU A 13 -3.35 0.98 0.49
C LEU A 13 -2.84 1.91 1.59
N LEU A 14 -3.11 3.21 1.47
CA LEU A 14 -2.77 4.20 2.50
C LEU A 14 -3.54 3.95 3.81
N ASP A 15 -4.84 3.67 3.73
CA ASP A 15 -5.66 3.28 4.88
C ASP A 15 -5.11 2.02 5.56
N ASN A 16 -4.67 1.04 4.76
CA ASN A 16 -4.03 -0.15 5.28
C ASN A 16 -2.72 0.20 6.01
N ALA A 17 -1.85 1.00 5.41
CA ALA A 17 -0.62 1.45 6.03
C ALA A 17 -0.90 2.18 7.36
N LEU A 18 -1.76 3.21 7.35
CA LEU A 18 -2.13 4.00 8.54
C LEU A 18 -2.66 3.14 9.70
N ARG A 19 -3.40 2.07 9.41
CA ARG A 19 -3.93 1.17 10.45
C ARG A 19 -2.86 0.26 11.06
N HIS A 20 -1.85 -0.09 10.27
CA HIS A 20 -0.83 -1.06 10.66
C HIS A 20 0.45 -0.40 11.18
N THR A 21 0.73 0.84 10.81
CA THR A 21 1.83 1.64 11.34
C THR A 21 1.54 2.12 12.77
N PRO A 22 2.42 1.85 13.75
CA PRO A 22 2.33 2.43 15.09
C PRO A 22 2.48 3.96 15.08
N ALA A 23 2.07 4.61 16.17
CA ALA A 23 2.34 6.03 16.39
C ALA A 23 3.85 6.32 16.29
N GLY A 24 4.21 7.44 15.64
CA GLY A 24 5.60 7.79 15.37
C GLY A 24 6.27 7.01 14.24
N GLY A 25 5.57 6.05 13.61
CA GLY A 25 6.04 5.37 12.41
C GLY A 25 5.89 6.21 11.15
N GLU A 26 6.49 5.72 10.06
CA GLU A 26 6.52 6.40 8.77
C GLU A 26 5.76 5.62 7.71
N ILE A 27 5.11 6.36 6.80
CA ILE A 27 4.57 5.85 5.55
C ILE A 27 5.27 6.58 4.41
N ARG A 28 5.78 5.81 3.45
CA ARG A 28 6.52 6.30 2.28
C ARG A 28 5.79 5.90 1.02
N LEU A 29 5.48 6.90 0.21
CA LEU A 29 5.00 6.73 -1.15
C LEU A 29 6.17 6.83 -2.13
N GLY A 30 6.21 5.90 -3.07
CA GLY A 30 7.17 5.91 -4.17
C GLY A 30 6.47 5.65 -5.49
N TRP A 31 6.98 6.23 -6.56
CA TRP A 31 6.57 5.91 -7.92
C TRP A 31 7.77 5.87 -8.85
N ARG A 32 7.62 5.11 -9.92
CA ARG A 32 8.58 5.03 -11.01
C ARG A 32 7.90 4.54 -12.27
N ARG A 33 8.55 4.79 -13.39
CA ARG A 33 8.15 4.26 -14.68
C ARG A 33 9.06 3.11 -15.07
N GLU A 34 8.47 2.01 -15.52
CA GLU A 34 9.19 0.82 -15.99
C GLU A 34 8.69 0.43 -17.38
N ALA A 35 9.46 0.78 -18.42
CA ALA A 35 9.14 0.48 -19.81
C ALA A 35 7.68 0.82 -20.21
N ARG A 36 6.77 -0.16 -20.15
CA ARG A 36 5.33 -0.06 -20.50
C ARG A 36 4.42 -0.11 -19.27
N ARG A 37 4.95 0.18 -18.07
CA ARG A 37 4.21 0.19 -16.80
C ARG A 37 4.51 1.43 -15.98
N ALA A 38 3.48 1.94 -15.31
CA ALA A 38 3.64 2.86 -14.20
C ALA A 38 3.57 2.04 -12.91
N VAL A 39 4.55 2.19 -12.03
CA VAL A 39 4.67 1.43 -10.79
C VAL A 39 4.70 2.39 -9.61
N PHE A 40 3.94 2.07 -8.58
CA PHE A 40 3.93 2.82 -7.33
C PHE A 40 4.03 1.87 -6.14
N SER A 41 4.45 2.39 -5.01
CA SER A 41 4.56 1.63 -3.78
C SER A 41 4.09 2.43 -2.58
N VAL A 42 3.44 1.74 -1.64
CA VAL A 42 3.14 2.22 -0.29
C VAL A 42 3.93 1.37 0.69
N ALA A 43 4.84 1.99 1.43
CA ALA A 43 5.72 1.33 2.37
C ALA A 43 5.52 1.90 3.77
N ASP A 44 5.37 1.05 4.78
CA ASP A 44 5.24 1.47 6.18
C ASP A 44 6.39 0.95 7.04
N THR A 45 6.48 1.45 8.28
CA THR A 45 7.39 0.95 9.32
C THR A 45 6.65 0.20 10.44
N GLY A 46 5.55 -0.46 10.10
CA GLY A 46 4.77 -1.27 11.03
C GLY A 46 5.39 -2.64 11.34
N PRO A 47 4.61 -3.58 11.90
CA PRO A 47 5.10 -4.92 12.23
C PRO A 47 5.33 -5.81 10.99
N GLY A 48 4.95 -5.34 9.80
CA GLY A 48 4.94 -6.14 8.58
C GLY A 48 3.79 -7.13 8.51
N ILE A 49 3.95 -8.10 7.61
CA ILE A 49 3.01 -9.16 7.28
C ILE A 49 3.51 -10.46 7.91
N ALA A 50 2.68 -11.14 8.68
CA ALA A 50 3.04 -12.46 9.19
C ALA A 50 3.16 -13.47 8.02
N PRO A 51 4.16 -14.37 7.99
CA PRO A 51 4.35 -15.31 6.88
C PRO A 51 3.10 -16.13 6.53
N LYS A 52 2.31 -16.50 7.55
CA LYS A 52 1.04 -17.24 7.38
C LYS A 52 -0.07 -16.43 6.71
N ASP A 53 0.00 -15.10 6.77
CA ASP A 53 -1.01 -14.20 6.21
C ASP A 53 -0.69 -13.83 4.74
N VAL A 54 0.58 -13.96 4.30
CA VAL A 54 1.04 -13.61 2.94
C VAL A 54 0.16 -14.24 1.84
N PRO A 55 -0.18 -15.54 1.87
CA PRO A 55 -1.00 -16.16 0.82
C PRO A 55 -2.44 -15.64 0.77
N HIS A 56 -2.89 -14.94 1.81
CA HIS A 56 -4.27 -14.57 2.02
C HIS A 56 -4.51 -13.05 1.97
N LEU A 57 -3.45 -12.24 1.82
CA LEU A 57 -3.51 -10.77 1.87
C LEU A 57 -4.57 -10.15 0.96
N PHE A 58 -4.80 -10.75 -0.21
CA PHE A 58 -5.74 -10.23 -1.20
C PHE A 58 -7.08 -10.98 -1.21
N THR A 59 -7.29 -11.90 -0.28
CA THR A 59 -8.55 -12.62 -0.12
C THR A 59 -9.58 -11.72 0.56
N ALA A 60 -10.76 -11.59 -0.06
CA ALA A 60 -11.84 -10.77 0.49
C ALA A 60 -12.22 -11.22 1.91
N LEU A 61 -12.41 -10.26 2.81
CA LEU A 61 -12.79 -10.48 4.21
C LEU A 61 -11.71 -11.16 5.07
N TYR A 62 -10.54 -11.48 4.52
CA TYR A 62 -9.46 -12.05 5.30
C TYR A 62 -8.88 -11.03 6.27
N ARG A 63 -8.63 -11.47 7.51
CA ARG A 63 -7.98 -10.67 8.56
C ARG A 63 -6.95 -11.54 9.28
N GLY A 64 -5.70 -11.11 9.23
CA GLY A 64 -4.62 -11.71 10.02
C GLY A 64 -4.88 -11.59 11.52
N GLU A 65 -4.29 -12.50 12.29
CA GLU A 65 -4.53 -12.64 13.74
C GLU A 65 -4.09 -11.41 14.55
N SER A 66 -3.02 -10.73 14.14
CA SER A 66 -2.52 -9.47 14.72
C SER A 66 -3.51 -8.30 14.60
N SER A 67 -4.51 -8.43 13.71
CA SER A 67 -5.57 -7.44 13.45
C SER A 67 -6.87 -7.70 14.22
N ARG A 68 -6.98 -8.84 14.94
CA ARG A 68 -8.15 -9.16 15.78
C ARG A 68 -8.17 -8.34 17.08
N ASN A 69 -7.01 -7.91 17.57
CA ASN A 69 -6.88 -7.23 18.85
C ASN A 69 -7.14 -5.70 18.79
N ARG A 70 -7.25 -5.11 17.59
CA ARG A 70 -7.58 -3.69 17.39
C ARG A 70 -9.06 -3.56 17.02
N ARG A 71 -9.85 -3.13 18.00
CA ARG A 71 -11.32 -2.98 18.04
C ARG A 71 -11.95 -2.04 16.99
N THR A 72 -11.20 -1.63 15.97
CA THR A 72 -11.60 -0.65 14.93
C THR A 72 -11.31 -1.10 13.49
N GLY A 73 -10.78 -2.31 13.27
CA GLY A 73 -10.35 -2.75 11.94
C GLY A 73 -11.51 -2.94 10.96
N GLY A 74 -11.47 -2.25 9.82
CA GLY A 74 -12.46 -2.34 8.73
C GLY A 74 -12.61 -3.73 8.10
N ALA A 75 -13.52 -3.84 7.14
CA ALA A 75 -14.08 -5.11 6.64
C ALA A 75 -13.12 -6.10 5.95
N GLY A 76 -11.80 -5.86 5.93
CA GLY A 76 -10.85 -6.71 5.19
C GLY A 76 -11.04 -6.65 3.67
N LEU A 77 -11.57 -5.53 3.17
CA LEU A 77 -11.87 -5.35 1.74
C LEU A 77 -10.85 -4.49 1.01
N GLY A 78 -10.08 -3.66 1.73
CA GLY A 78 -9.24 -2.62 1.11
C GLY A 78 -8.21 -3.17 0.12
N LEU A 79 -7.40 -4.16 0.55
CA LEU A 79 -6.39 -4.78 -0.31
C LEU A 79 -7.01 -5.51 -1.51
N THR A 80 -8.14 -6.20 -1.33
CA THR A 80 -8.86 -6.86 -2.44
C THR A 80 -9.44 -5.85 -3.43
N ILE A 81 -9.98 -4.72 -2.96
CA ILE A 81 -10.48 -3.65 -3.83
C ILE A 81 -9.32 -3.05 -4.64
N ALA A 82 -8.20 -2.74 -3.98
CA ALA A 82 -7.01 -2.22 -4.65
C ALA A 82 -6.49 -3.19 -5.72
N GLN A 83 -6.36 -4.49 -5.39
CA GLN A 83 -5.92 -5.50 -6.36
C GLN A 83 -6.85 -5.55 -7.57
N ARG A 84 -8.18 -5.65 -7.36
CA ARG A 84 -9.16 -5.71 -8.45
C ARG A 84 -9.08 -4.50 -9.37
N ILE A 85 -8.94 -3.30 -8.80
CA ILE A 85 -8.80 -2.07 -9.58
C ILE A 85 -7.52 -2.12 -10.43
N LEU A 86 -6.38 -2.50 -9.85
CA LEU A 86 -5.10 -2.55 -10.56
C LEU A 86 -5.10 -3.61 -11.67
N THR A 87 -5.67 -4.79 -11.40
CA THR A 87 -5.85 -5.84 -12.41
C THR A 87 -6.75 -5.36 -13.55
N ALA A 88 -7.85 -4.66 -13.27
CA ALA A 88 -8.71 -4.07 -14.30
C ALA A 88 -7.99 -3.02 -15.17
N HIS A 89 -6.88 -2.46 -14.67
CA HIS A 89 -6.01 -1.52 -15.39
C HIS A 89 -4.80 -2.21 -16.06
N GLY A 90 -4.81 -3.53 -16.20
CA GLY A 90 -3.75 -4.31 -16.87
C GLY A 90 -2.46 -4.42 -16.05
N GLY A 91 -2.54 -4.19 -14.74
CA GLY A 91 -1.43 -4.34 -13.82
C GLY A 91 -1.69 -5.36 -12.73
N ASP A 92 -0.99 -5.18 -11.61
CA ASP A 92 -0.98 -6.14 -10.50
C ASP A 92 -0.66 -5.43 -9.17
N LEU A 93 -0.91 -6.11 -8.06
CA LEU A 93 -0.58 -5.69 -6.71
C LEU A 93 0.20 -6.79 -5.98
N THR A 94 1.41 -6.47 -5.54
CA THR A 94 2.25 -7.37 -4.76
C THR A 94 2.53 -6.79 -3.37
N ALA A 95 2.95 -7.65 -2.43
CA ALA A 95 3.28 -7.26 -1.08
C ALA A 95 4.54 -8.00 -0.59
N GLU A 96 5.39 -7.31 0.15
CA GLU A 96 6.59 -7.86 0.77
C GLU A 96 6.85 -7.22 2.14
N ASN A 97 7.61 -7.91 3.00
CA ASN A 97 8.17 -7.28 4.20
C ASN A 97 9.46 -6.56 3.86
N GLN A 98 9.67 -5.38 4.43
CA GLN A 98 10.92 -4.65 4.27
C GLN A 98 12.00 -5.20 5.22
N PRO A 99 13.27 -5.28 4.78
CA PRO A 99 14.38 -5.70 5.65
C PRO A 99 14.53 -4.85 6.91
N THR A 100 14.14 -3.58 6.83
CA THR A 100 14.18 -2.60 7.94
C THR A 100 12.93 -2.63 8.81
N GLY A 101 12.01 -3.58 8.59
CA GLY A 101 10.69 -3.64 9.25
C GLY A 101 9.58 -2.95 8.46
N GLY A 102 8.34 -3.39 8.70
CA GLY A 102 7.13 -2.93 8.01
C GLY A 102 6.82 -3.66 6.70
N ALA A 103 5.69 -3.30 6.09
CA ALA A 103 5.25 -3.86 4.83
C ALA A 103 5.48 -2.88 3.67
N ARG A 104 5.63 -3.42 2.47
CA ARG A 104 5.60 -2.67 1.22
C ARG A 104 4.61 -3.32 0.26
N PHE A 105 3.64 -2.54 -0.17
CA PHE A 105 2.72 -2.89 -1.25
C PHE A 105 3.18 -2.21 -2.52
N THR A 106 3.31 -2.96 -3.61
CA THR A 106 3.72 -2.43 -4.92
C THR A 106 2.62 -2.67 -5.93
N GLY A 107 2.02 -1.58 -6.43
CA GLY A 107 1.01 -1.61 -7.48
C GLY A 107 1.62 -1.24 -8.83
N SER A 108 1.12 -1.83 -9.90
CA SER A 108 1.46 -1.43 -11.26
C SER A 108 0.20 -1.28 -12.11
N ILE A 109 0.30 -0.51 -13.19
CA ILE A 109 -0.70 -0.43 -14.27
C ILE A 109 0.00 -0.40 -15.63
N ALA A 110 -0.72 -0.79 -16.69
CA ALA A 110 -0.22 -0.61 -18.04
C ALA A 110 -0.07 0.89 -18.35
N ASP A 111 1.11 1.28 -18.84
CA ASP A 111 1.39 2.63 -19.29
C ASP A 111 1.48 2.64 -20.83
N THR A 112 0.45 3.18 -21.45
CA THR A 112 0.29 3.25 -22.90
C THR A 112 0.93 4.49 -23.53
N ARG A 113 1.53 5.38 -22.73
CA ARG A 113 2.21 6.56 -23.28
C ARG A 113 3.52 6.14 -23.96
N GLU A 114 3.62 6.31 -25.27
CA GLU A 114 4.89 6.17 -25.97
C GLU A 114 5.73 7.43 -25.69
N GLY A 115 6.87 7.26 -25.04
CA GLY A 115 7.76 8.37 -24.73
C GLY A 115 8.91 7.92 -23.84
N THR A 116 10.14 8.15 -24.28
CA THR A 116 11.37 7.96 -23.51
C THR A 116 11.38 8.98 -22.38
N GLY A 117 11.25 8.57 -21.11
CA GLY A 117 11.11 9.55 -20.05
C GLY A 117 11.32 9.01 -18.64
N SER A 118 12.48 9.39 -18.10
CA SER A 118 12.83 9.75 -16.72
C SER A 118 12.27 8.91 -15.56
N VAL A 119 13.19 8.44 -14.71
CA VAL A 119 12.87 7.93 -13.37
C VAL A 119 12.50 9.12 -12.49
N ASP A 120 11.26 9.56 -12.54
CA ASP A 120 10.75 10.54 -11.60
C ASP A 120 10.52 9.84 -10.25
N ARG A 121 11.47 10.01 -9.32
CA ARG A 121 11.38 9.47 -7.96
C ARG A 121 10.77 10.55 -7.07
N GLY A 122 9.45 10.58 -6.96
CA GLY A 122 8.87 11.25 -5.82
C GLY A 122 8.88 10.33 -4.61
N THR A 123 9.41 10.85 -3.51
CA THR A 123 9.20 10.28 -2.17
C THR A 123 8.34 11.27 -1.42
N VAL A 124 7.15 10.85 -1.02
CA VAL A 124 6.36 11.60 -0.02
C VAL A 124 6.39 10.79 1.26
N ALA A 125 7.11 11.29 2.26
CA ALA A 125 7.03 10.80 3.63
C ALA A 125 6.00 11.66 4.35
N SER A 126 4.88 11.07 4.78
CA SER A 126 3.96 11.77 5.68
C SER A 126 4.23 11.34 7.11
N ARG A 127 4.45 12.31 7.99
CA ARG A 127 4.59 12.13 9.43
C ARG A 127 3.18 11.99 10.03
N ALA A 128 2.86 10.84 10.64
CA ALA A 128 1.66 10.75 11.46
C ALA A 128 1.94 11.46 12.80
N ALA A 129 1.41 12.69 12.97
CA ALA A 129 1.30 13.36 14.28
C ALA A 129 0.49 12.47 15.25
N ASP A 130 0.71 12.44 16.56
CA ASP A 130 0.96 13.54 17.49
C ASP A 130 1.95 13.13 18.60
N GLU A 131 2.74 14.10 19.05
CA GLU A 131 3.50 14.05 20.30
C GLU A 131 2.50 14.04 21.47
N PRO A 132 2.58 13.13 22.46
CA PRO A 132 1.67 13.20 23.60
C PRO A 132 1.98 14.49 24.39
N PRO A 133 0.97 15.19 24.96
CA PRO A 133 1.25 16.34 25.81
C PRO A 133 2.08 15.87 27.00
N SER A 134 3.24 16.50 27.18
CA SER A 134 4.07 16.39 28.37
C SER A 134 3.23 16.77 29.59
N GLY A 135 2.90 15.77 30.40
CA GLY A 135 2.32 15.91 31.74
C GLY A 135 3.31 15.43 32.78
#